data_AF-A0A1B8QC37-F1
#
_entry.id   AF-A0A1B8QC37-F1
#
_cell.length_a   1.000
_cell.length_b   1.000
_cell.length_c   1.000
_cell.angle_alpha   90.00
_cell.angle_beta   90.00
_cell.angle_gamma   90.00
#
_symmetry.space_group_name_H-M   'P 1'
#
loop_
_entity.id
_entity.type
_entity.pdbx_description
1 polymer ?
#
loop_
_entity_poly.entity_id
_entity_poly.type
_entity_poly.pdbx_seq_one_letter_code
_entity_poly.pdbx_strand_id
1 'polypeptide(L)' 'MIVKFIDNEKQHYEALSICRILPIAPSTYCRIKDEQQNPEKQSHRKQSEKHLMVQIKQIWQDSDS' A
#
# COMPACT_ATOMS: atom_id res chain seq x y z
N MET A 1 4.51 2.41 2.26
CA MET A 1 4.86 3.80 2.63
C MET A 1 4.25 4.20 3.96
N ILE A 2 2.94 4.13 4.23
CA ILE A 2 2.40 4.37 5.60
C ILE A 2 1.72 3.13 6.20
N VAL A 3 0.92 2.42 5.40
CA VAL A 3 0.27 1.18 5.86
C VAL A 3 1.29 0.10 6.23
N LYS A 4 2.40 0.00 5.49
CA LYS A 4 3.52 -0.89 5.84
C LYS A 4 4.16 -0.54 7.19
N PHE A 5 4.25 0.73 7.53
CA PHE A 5 4.77 1.16 8.82
C PHE A 5 3.80 0.76 9.94
N ILE A 6 2.51 1.05 9.77
CA ILE A 6 1.47 0.64 10.73
C ILE A 6 1.43 -0.89 10.88
N ASP A 7 1.62 -1.64 9.79
CA ASP A 7 1.68 -3.10 9.80
C ASP A 7 2.86 -3.67 10.59
N ASN A 8 3.98 -2.95 10.62
CA ASN A 8 5.15 -3.35 11.40
C ASN A 8 4.96 -2.99 12.88
N GLU A 9 4.47 -1.77 13.15
CA GLU A 9 4.28 -1.26 14.51
C GLU A 9 3.08 -1.88 15.23
N LYS A 10 2.12 -2.47 14.50
CA LYS A 10 0.94 -3.08 15.12
C LYS A 10 1.24 -4.26 16.05
N GLN A 11 2.47 -4.79 15.99
CA GLN A 11 2.93 -5.84 16.91
C GLN A 11 3.15 -5.29 18.33
N HIS A 12 3.44 -3.99 18.46
CA HIS A 12 3.73 -3.32 19.72
C HIS A 12 2.60 -2.38 20.16
N TYR A 13 1.86 -1.81 19.20
CA TYR A 13 0.78 -0.85 19.46
C TYR A 13 -0.48 -1.20 18.68
N GLU A 14 -1.64 -0.71 19.09
CA GLU A 14 -2.84 -0.88 18.29
C GLU A 14 -2.75 -0.09 16.98
N ALA A 15 -3.09 -0.72 15.85
CA ALA A 15 -3.06 -0.07 14.53
C ALA A 15 -3.86 1.25 14.50
N LEU A 16 -4.99 1.31 15.22
CA LEU A 16 -5.83 2.51 15.33
C LEU A 16 -5.17 3.63 16.14
N SER A 17 -4.37 3.28 17.15
CA SER A 17 -3.60 4.23 17.95
C SER A 17 -2.47 4.85 17.10
N ILE A 18 -1.81 4.04 16.26
CA ILE A 18 -0.81 4.53 15.31
C ILE A 18 -1.45 5.46 14.26
N CYS A 19 -2.68 5.16 13.80
CA CYS A 19 -3.41 6.04 12.86
C CYS A 19 -3.59 7.46 13.42
N ARG A 20 -3.90 7.58 14.73
CA ARG A 20 -4.05 8.88 15.40
C ARG A 20 -2.74 9.67 15.46
N ILE A 21 -1.60 8.99 15.54
CA ILE A 21 -0.27 9.60 15.61
C ILE A 21 0.24 10.03 14.21
N LEU A 22 -0.08 9.26 13.16
CA LEU A 22 0.40 9.48 11.78
C LEU A 22 -0.50 10.39 10.93
N PRO A 23 -1.19 11.35 11.55
CA PRO A 23 -2.44 11.97 11.08
C PRO A 23 -3.19 11.28 9.91
N ILE A 24 -3.43 9.96 10.01
CA ILE A 24 -4.29 9.28 9.03
C ILE A 24 -5.63 8.91 9.65
N ALA A 25 -6.69 9.04 8.85
CA ALA A 25 -8.00 8.56 9.28
C ALA A 25 -7.99 7.02 9.40
N PRO A 26 -8.49 6.44 10.50
CA PRO A 26 -8.66 4.99 10.66
C PRO A 26 -9.35 4.30 9.48
N SER A 27 -10.37 4.96 8.91
CA SER A 27 -11.09 4.48 7.74
C SER A 27 -10.20 4.33 6.51
N THR A 28 -9.19 5.18 6.36
CA THR A 28 -8.21 5.08 5.27
C THR A 28 -7.34 3.84 5.44
N TYR A 29 -6.88 3.55 6.66
CA TYR A 29 -6.12 2.33 6.94
C TYR A 29 -6.97 1.09 6.65
N CYS A 30 -8.20 1.03 7.17
CA CYS A 30 -9.10 -0.10 6.92
C CYS A 30 -9.39 -0.29 5.43
N ARG A 31 -9.68 0.79 4.68
CA ARG A 31 -9.92 0.71 3.23
C ARG A 31 -8.70 0.19 2.47
N ILE A 32 -7.50 0.67 2.80
CA ILE A 32 -6.29 0.19 2.14
C ILE A 32 -6.05 -1.29 2.46
N LYS A 33 -6.35 -1.74 3.69
CA LYS A 33 -6.25 -3.15 4.05
C LYS A 33 -7.27 -4.02 3.30
N ASP A 34 -8.49 -3.54 3.17
CA ASP A 34 -9.53 -4.22 2.39
C ASP A 34 -9.12 -4.34 0.92
N GLU A 35 -8.65 -3.25 0.30
CA GLU A 35 -8.13 -3.23 -1.07
C GLU A 35 -6.91 -4.15 -1.26
N GLN A 36 -6.09 -4.36 -0.23
CA GLN A 36 -4.94 -5.29 -0.29
C GLN A 36 -5.37 -6.76 -0.27
N GLN A 37 -6.40 -7.09 0.51
CA GLN A 37 -6.95 -8.45 0.59
C GLN A 37 -7.86 -8.78 -0.60
N ASN A 38 -8.51 -7.75 -1.15
CA ASN A 38 -9.49 -7.83 -2.22
C ASN A 38 -9.03 -6.97 -3.41
N PRO A 39 -8.10 -7.47 -4.25
CA PRO A 39 -7.56 -6.73 -5.38
C PRO A 39 -8.64 -6.23 -6.37
N GLU A 40 -9.78 -6.92 -6.46
CA GLU A 40 -10.93 -6.56 -7.27
C GLU A 40 -11.63 -5.27 -6.81
N LYS A 41 -11.46 -4.88 -5.54
CA LYS A 41 -11.98 -3.60 -5.01
C LYS A 41 -11.10 -2.41 -5.37
N GLN A 42 -9.90 -2.65 -5.90
CA GLN A 42 -9.02 -1.57 -6.34
C GLN A 42 -9.58 -0.94 -7.62
N SER A 43 -9.48 0.39 -7.73
CA SER A 43 -9.84 1.07 -8.97
C SER A 43 -8.99 0.56 -10.15
N HIS A 44 -9.57 0.57 -11.35
CA HIS A 44 -8.86 0.19 -12.58
C HIS A 44 -7.52 0.92 -12.74
N ARG A 45 -7.46 2.20 -12.32
CA ARG A 45 -6.23 2.98 -12.31
C ARG A 45 -5.14 2.34 -11.44
N LYS A 46 -5.45 1.96 -10.20
CA LYS A 46 -4.48 1.33 -9.28
C LYS A 46 -3.97 -0.01 -9.79
N GLN A 47 -4.86 -0.81 -10.41
CA GLN A 47 -4.47 -2.07 -11.02
C GLN A 47 -3.49 -1.83 -12.18
N SER A 48 -3.81 -0.88 -13.06
CA SER A 48 -2.94 -0.49 -14.18
C SER A 48 -1.59 0.04 -13.70
N GLU A 49 -1.56 0.91 -12.69
CA GLU A 49 -0.32 1.43 -12.08
C GLU A 49 0.59 0.29 -11.60
N LYS A 50 0.04 -0.76 -10.97
CA LYS A 50 0.82 -1.92 -10.53
C LYS A 50 1.47 -2.65 -11.71
N HIS A 51 0.74 -2.84 -12.81
CA HIS A 51 1.26 -3.47 -14.02
C HIS A 51 2.33 -2.62 -14.70
N LEU A 52 2.09 -1.32 -14.85
CA LEU A 52 3.02 -0.37 -15.45
C LEU A 52 4.32 -0.27 -14.65
N MET A 53 4.24 -0.26 -13.32
CA MET A 53 5.43 -0.15 -12.47
C MET A 53 6.35 -1.38 -12.60
N VAL A 54 5.79 -2.58 -12.84
CA VAL A 54 6.57 -3.77 -13.15
C VAL A 54 7.27 -3.63 -14.51
N GLN A 55 6.55 -3.19 -15.54
CA GLN A 55 7.12 -3.01 -16.88
C GLN A 55 8.26 -1.97 -16.88
N ILE A 56 8.05 -0.83 -16.20
CA ILE A 56 9.08 0.20 -16.05
C ILE A 56 10.32 -0.41 -15.40
N LYS A 57 10.17 -1.17 -14.31
CA LYS A 57 11.30 -1.81 -13.63
C LYS A 57 12.06 -2.77 -14.53
N GLN A 58 11.38 -3.54 -15.37
CA GLN A 58 12.02 -4.43 -16.35
C GLN A 58 12.86 -3.62 -17.34
N ILE A 59 12.29 -2.57 -17.95
CA ILE A 59 13.02 -1.71 -18.89
C ILE A 59 14.29 -1.12 -18.26
N TRP A 60 14.22 -0.66 -17.00
CA TRP A 60 15.39 -0.17 -16.29
C TRP A 60 16.46 -1.26 -16.09
N GLN A 61 16.06 -2.47 -15.69
CA GLN A 61 16.99 -3.61 -15.55
C GLN A 61 17.63 -4.02 -16.88
N ASP A 62 16.85 -3.96 -17.96
CA ASP A 62 17.33 -4.29 -19.31
C ASP A 62 18.25 -3.21 -19.89
N SER A 63 18.07 -1.95 -19.47
CA SER A 63 18.89 -0.81 -19.93
C SER A 63 20.23 -0.69 -19.20
N ASP A 64 20.34 -1.27 -17.99
CA ASP A 64 21.56 -1.31 -17.18
C ASP A 64 22.48 -2.51 -17.54
N SER A 65 22.11 -3.32 -18.55
CA SER A 65 22.90 -4.45 -19.10
C SER A 65 23.53 -4.12 -20.44
#